data_AF-A0A933GIY7-F1
#
_entry.id   AF-A0A933GIY7-F1
#
_cell.length_a   1.000
_cell.length_b   1.000
_cell.length_c   1.000
_cell.angle_alpha   90.00
_cell.angle_beta   90.00
_cell.angle_gamma   90.00
#
_symmetry.space_group_name_H-M   'P 1'
#
loop_
_entity.id
_entity.type
_entity.pdbx_description
1 polymer ?
#
loop_
_entity_poly.entity_id
_entity_poly.type
_entity_poly.pdbx_seq_one_letter_code
_entity_poly.pdbx_strand_id
1 'polypeptide(L)'
;MRPQGSPEELERRRRRAVDLVKAGASITEVARRLGCSHSSVILWRDAVARRGPTALTAKPAPGRPPKLTARQRAQLPRLLLRGATAWGFETELWTTQRIATVIHRALGVRLHRAHVGRVLTALAWSCQKPERRAIERDEAAIERWKRYRWTRIKKTRSA
;
A
#
# COMPACT_ATOMS: atom_id res chain seq x y z
N MET A 1 -9.76 15.51 27.47
CA MET A 1 -8.33 15.29 27.14
C MET A 1 -8.19 14.02 26.30
N ARG A 2 -7.40 14.04 25.22
CA ARG A 2 -7.16 12.85 24.39
C ARG A 2 -6.24 11.89 25.16
N PRO A 3 -6.60 10.60 25.31
CA PRO A 3 -5.77 9.68 26.09
C PRO A 3 -4.45 9.41 25.34
N GLN A 4 -3.34 9.53 26.07
CA GLN A 4 -1.99 9.28 25.55
C GLN A 4 -1.63 7.81 25.71
N GLY A 5 -0.82 7.29 24.78
CA GLY A 5 -0.31 5.93 24.80
C GLY A 5 -0.56 5.15 23.50
N SER A 6 0.11 4.01 23.38
CA SER A 6 -0.08 3.06 22.29
C SER A 6 -1.50 2.46 22.34
N PRO A 7 -2.03 1.95 21.21
CA PRO A 7 -3.33 1.29 21.21
C PRO A 7 -3.44 0.17 22.26
N GLU A 8 -2.35 -0.57 22.46
CA GLU A 8 -2.27 -1.65 23.46
C GLU A 8 -2.34 -1.14 24.89
N GLU A 9 -1.68 -0.02 25.20
CA GLU A 9 -1.75 0.62 26.53
C GLU A 9 -3.18 1.08 26.85
N LEU A 10 -3.83 1.69 25.85
CA LEU A 10 -5.23 2.12 25.99
C LEU A 10 -6.16 0.93 26.16
N GLU A 11 -5.92 -0.18 25.47
CA GLU A 11 -6.67 -1.42 25.65
C GLU A 11 -6.47 -2.01 27.05
N ARG A 12 -5.22 -2.13 27.53
CA ARG A 12 -4.92 -2.60 28.89
C ARG A 12 -5.62 -1.74 29.94
N ARG A 13 -5.64 -0.41 29.75
CA ARG A 13 -6.34 0.51 30.66
C ARG A 13 -7.84 0.22 30.71
N ARG A 14 -8.48 -0.03 29.56
CA ARG A 14 -9.92 -0.36 29.49
C ARG A 14 -10.22 -1.68 30.18
N ARG A 15 -9.41 -2.72 29.93
CA ARG A 15 -9.58 -4.04 30.55
C ARG A 15 -9.49 -3.94 32.07
N ARG A 16 -8.45 -3.26 32.57
CA ARG A 16 -8.27 -2.99 34.01
C ARG A 16 -9.46 -2.25 34.64
N ALA A 17 -10.04 -1.28 33.92
CA ALA A 17 -11.22 -0.57 34.41
C ALA A 17 -12.42 -1.51 34.60
N VAL A 18 -12.67 -2.40 33.62
CA VAL A 18 -13.77 -3.36 33.70
C VAL A 18 -13.52 -4.42 34.76
N ASP A 19 -12.28 -4.88 34.93
CA ASP A 19 -11.92 -5.85 35.97
C ASP A 19 -12.14 -5.28 37.38
N LEU A 20 -11.79 -4.00 37.60
CA LEU A 20 -12.07 -3.31 38.87
C LEU A 20 -13.57 -3.17 39.14
N VAL A 21 -14.37 -2.85 38.12
CA VAL A 21 -15.84 -2.79 38.26
C VAL A 21 -16.41 -4.17 38.60
N LYS A 22 -15.89 -5.25 37.97
CA LYS A 22 -16.29 -6.63 38.29
C LYS A 22 -15.89 -7.07 39.69
N ALA A 23 -14.79 -6.55 40.21
CA ALA A 23 -14.34 -6.76 41.59
C ALA A 23 -15.15 -5.94 42.63
N GLY A 24 -16.18 -5.20 42.21
CA GLY A 24 -17.09 -4.45 43.10
C GLY A 24 -16.71 -2.99 43.32
N ALA A 25 -15.65 -2.48 42.67
CA ALA A 25 -15.28 -1.07 42.80
C ALA A 25 -16.32 -0.16 42.13
N SER A 26 -16.61 0.99 42.77
CA SER A 26 -17.52 1.97 42.20
C SER A 26 -16.93 2.62 40.94
N ILE A 27 -17.79 3.03 40.00
CA ILE A 27 -17.37 3.74 38.77
C ILE A 27 -16.51 4.97 39.10
N THR A 28 -16.88 5.70 40.15
CA THR A 28 -16.16 6.89 40.64
C THR A 28 -14.75 6.55 41.10
N GLU A 29 -14.60 5.49 41.87
CA GLU A 29 -13.30 5.03 42.33
C GLU A 29 -12.40 4.60 41.16
N VAL A 30 -12.95 3.83 40.22
CA VAL A 30 -12.22 3.38 39.03
C VAL A 30 -11.78 4.55 38.16
N ALA A 31 -12.67 5.52 37.94
CA ALA A 31 -12.38 6.72 37.16
C ALA A 31 -11.21 7.51 37.77
N ARG A 32 -11.24 7.72 39.10
CA ARG A 32 -10.17 8.38 39.86
C ARG A 32 -8.86 7.61 39.80
N ARG A 33 -8.89 6.30 40.02
CA ARG A 33 -7.70 5.42 40.04
C ARG A 33 -6.99 5.34 38.67
N LEU A 34 -7.74 5.43 37.58
CA LEU A 34 -7.21 5.30 36.21
C LEU A 34 -7.08 6.62 35.45
N GLY A 35 -7.38 7.76 36.10
CA GLY A 35 -7.29 9.09 35.48
C GLY A 35 -8.16 9.24 34.23
N CYS A 36 -9.40 8.73 34.27
CA CYS A 36 -10.35 8.79 33.15
C CYS A 36 -11.71 9.32 33.57
N SER A 37 -12.57 9.66 32.60
CA SER A 37 -13.93 10.14 32.92
C SER A 37 -14.84 8.99 33.35
N HIS A 38 -15.79 9.28 34.24
CA HIS A 38 -16.83 8.32 34.67
C HIS A 38 -17.58 7.74 33.47
N SER A 39 -17.94 8.58 32.49
CA SER A 39 -18.61 8.15 31.26
C SER A 39 -17.78 7.14 30.46
N SER A 40 -16.45 7.22 30.48
CA SER A 40 -15.58 6.24 29.80
C SER A 40 -15.70 4.85 30.45
N VAL A 41 -15.70 4.80 31.78
CA VAL A 41 -15.85 3.54 32.54
C VAL A 41 -17.21 2.91 32.27
N ILE A 42 -18.29 3.70 32.26
CA ILE A 42 -19.65 3.25 31.90
C ILE A 42 -19.66 2.68 30.49
N LEU A 43 -19.13 3.41 29.51
CA LEU A 43 -19.06 2.96 28.12
C LEU A 43 -18.30 1.64 27.97
N TRP A 44 -17.19 1.45 28.68
CA TRP A 44 -16.41 0.21 28.63
C TRP A 44 -17.15 -0.96 29.26
N ARG A 45 -17.77 -0.76 30.44
CA ARG A 45 -18.63 -1.76 31.09
C ARG A 45 -19.77 -2.18 30.16
N ASP A 46 -20.49 -1.22 29.61
CA ASP A 46 -21.66 -1.47 28.75
C ASP A 46 -21.26 -2.07 27.39
N ALA A 47 -20.06 -1.75 26.90
CA ALA A 47 -19.50 -2.38 25.71
C ALA A 47 -19.19 -3.85 25.96
N VAL A 48 -18.59 -4.19 27.11
CA VAL A 48 -18.31 -5.59 27.48
C VAL A 48 -19.59 -6.36 27.76
N ALA A 49 -20.57 -5.76 28.43
CA ALA A 49 -21.87 -6.40 28.68
C ALA A 49 -22.61 -6.77 27.40
N ARG A 50 -22.53 -5.93 26.35
CA ARG A 50 -23.23 -6.16 25.07
C ARG A 50 -22.46 -7.02 24.07
N ARG A 51 -21.12 -6.89 24.02
CA ARG A 51 -20.28 -7.43 22.94
C ARG A 51 -19.14 -8.33 23.44
N GLY A 52 -19.06 -8.57 24.75
CA GLY A 52 -18.02 -9.38 25.36
C GLY A 52 -16.66 -8.65 25.47
N PRO A 53 -15.62 -9.35 25.96
CA PRO A 53 -14.30 -8.77 26.22
C PRO A 53 -13.60 -8.14 25.01
N THR A 54 -13.89 -8.63 23.80
CA THR A 54 -13.33 -8.13 22.53
C THR A 54 -13.80 -6.72 22.19
N ALA A 55 -14.84 -6.21 22.87
CA ALA A 55 -15.31 -4.84 22.70
C ALA A 55 -14.29 -3.79 23.12
N LEU A 56 -13.30 -4.15 23.95
CA LEU A 56 -12.26 -3.26 24.43
C LEU A 56 -11.02 -3.23 23.54
N THR A 57 -10.93 -4.16 22.59
CA THR A 57 -9.76 -4.34 21.72
C THR A 57 -9.42 -3.05 20.98
N ALA A 58 -8.15 -2.69 20.98
CA ALA A 58 -7.65 -1.55 20.25
C ALA A 58 -7.87 -1.78 18.74
N LYS A 59 -8.68 -0.90 18.15
CA LYS A 59 -8.83 -0.84 16.69
C LYS A 59 -7.85 0.20 16.15
N PRO A 60 -7.05 -0.14 15.12
CA PRO A 60 -6.27 0.86 14.41
C PRO A 60 -7.21 1.99 13.96
N ALA A 61 -6.83 3.23 14.20
CA ALA A 61 -7.59 4.36 13.69
C ALA A 61 -7.57 4.29 12.15
N PRO A 62 -8.72 4.13 11.47
CA PRO A 62 -8.71 4.11 10.01
C PRO A 62 -8.21 5.47 9.54
N GLY A 63 -7.07 5.46 8.83
CA GLY A 63 -6.55 6.67 8.20
C GLY A 63 -7.51 7.18 7.11
N ARG A 64 -7.13 8.28 6.45
CA ARG A 64 -7.89 8.80 5.30
C ARG A 64 -8.12 7.69 4.28
N PRO A 65 -9.36 7.46 3.81
CA PRO A 65 -9.63 6.41 2.84
C PRO A 65 -8.77 6.61 1.57
N PRO A 66 -8.26 5.51 0.98
CA PRO A 66 -7.48 5.60 -0.24
C PRO A 66 -8.31 6.17 -1.38
N LYS A 67 -7.71 7.06 -2.20
CA LYS A 67 -8.39 7.67 -3.36
C LYS A 67 -8.77 6.67 -4.46
N LEU A 68 -8.04 5.56 -4.57
CA LEU A 68 -8.35 4.46 -5.50
C LEU A 68 -9.03 3.33 -4.76
N THR A 69 -10.15 2.87 -5.28
CA THR A 69 -10.84 1.67 -4.81
C THR A 69 -10.00 0.42 -5.10
N ALA A 70 -10.29 -0.68 -4.41
CA ALA A 70 -9.61 -1.96 -4.64
C ALA A 70 -9.74 -2.43 -6.11
N ARG A 71 -10.93 -2.25 -6.71
CA ARG A 71 -11.18 -2.57 -8.12
C ARG A 71 -10.32 -1.74 -9.06
N GLN A 72 -10.25 -0.43 -8.84
CA GLN A 72 -9.43 0.47 -9.65
C GLN A 72 -7.93 0.12 -9.55
N ARG A 73 -7.46 -0.24 -8.34
CA ARG A 73 -6.09 -0.70 -8.12
C ARG A 73 -5.78 -1.98 -8.90
N ALA A 74 -6.70 -2.94 -8.90
CA ALA A 74 -6.54 -4.20 -9.65
C ALA A 74 -6.54 -4.00 -11.18
N GLN A 75 -7.20 -2.96 -11.68
CA GLN A 75 -7.21 -2.62 -13.10
C GLN A 75 -5.91 -1.94 -13.56
N LEU A 76 -5.22 -1.23 -12.67
CA LEU A 76 -4.07 -0.40 -13.03
C LEU A 76 -2.95 -1.16 -13.76
N PRO A 77 -2.48 -2.34 -13.30
CA PRO A 77 -1.47 -3.11 -14.02
C PRO A 77 -1.84 -3.40 -15.48
N ARG A 78 -3.11 -3.79 -15.73
CA ARG A 78 -3.60 -4.10 -17.08
C ARG A 78 -3.60 -2.87 -18.00
N LEU A 79 -3.85 -1.69 -17.44
CA LEU A 79 -3.80 -0.43 -18.19
C LEU A 79 -2.37 -0.04 -18.53
N LEU A 80 -1.42 -0.24 -17.60
CA LEU A 80 -0.01 0.10 -17.78
C LEU A 80 0.72 -0.89 -18.71
N LEU A 81 0.30 -2.16 -18.74
CA LEU A 81 0.84 -3.18 -19.65
C LEU A 81 0.55 -2.88 -21.12
N ARG A 82 -0.42 -2.01 -21.44
CA ARG A 82 -0.68 -1.58 -22.83
C ARG A 82 0.45 -0.74 -23.42
N GLY A 83 1.42 -0.30 -22.62
CA GLY A 83 2.48 0.59 -23.03
C GLY A 83 2.08 2.06 -22.92
N ALA A 84 3.06 2.94 -22.78
CA ALA A 84 2.80 4.36 -22.63
C ALA A 84 2.39 5.00 -23.97
N THR A 85 2.87 4.49 -25.10
CA THR A 85 2.49 5.01 -26.43
C THR A 85 1.02 4.78 -26.74
N ALA A 86 0.44 3.66 -26.28
CA ALA A 86 -1.00 3.37 -26.42
C ALA A 86 -1.90 4.40 -25.71
N TRP A 87 -1.34 5.18 -24.78
CA TRP A 87 -2.02 6.29 -24.10
C TRP A 87 -1.70 7.66 -24.70
N GLY A 88 -1.00 7.70 -25.84
CA GLY A 88 -0.63 8.90 -26.57
C GLY A 88 0.63 9.60 -26.06
N PHE A 89 1.52 8.89 -25.36
CA PHE A 89 2.83 9.45 -24.99
C PHE A 89 3.88 9.14 -26.07
N GLU A 90 4.84 10.06 -26.26
CA GLU A 90 5.90 9.94 -27.28
C GLU A 90 6.83 8.74 -27.09
N THR A 91 7.00 8.26 -25.85
CA THR A 91 7.92 7.17 -25.53
C THR A 91 7.27 6.15 -24.61
N GLU A 92 7.76 4.91 -24.65
CA GLU A 92 7.31 3.81 -23.78
C GLU A 92 7.66 3.97 -22.29
N LEU A 93 8.37 5.04 -21.93
CA LEU A 93 8.81 5.24 -20.55
C LEU A 93 7.66 5.62 -19.63
N TRP A 94 7.43 4.82 -18.59
CA TRP A 94 6.49 5.17 -17.53
C TRP A 94 7.12 6.11 -16.51
N THR A 95 6.51 7.27 -16.32
CA THR A 95 6.79 8.18 -15.19
C THR A 95 5.57 8.26 -14.28
N THR A 96 5.77 8.62 -13.01
CA THR A 96 4.65 8.77 -12.06
C THR A 96 3.63 9.82 -12.51
N GLN A 97 4.06 10.84 -13.27
CA GLN A 97 3.19 11.84 -13.87
C GLN A 97 2.38 11.30 -15.05
N ARG A 98 2.99 10.49 -15.93
CA ARG A 98 2.27 9.81 -17.01
C ARG A 98 1.24 8.83 -16.45
N ILE A 99 1.61 8.06 -15.43
CA ILE A 99 0.70 7.14 -14.75
C ILE A 99 -0.44 7.92 -14.06
N ALA A 100 -0.17 9.06 -13.42
CA ALA A 100 -1.24 9.91 -12.87
C ALA A 100 -2.25 10.35 -13.94
N THR A 101 -1.76 10.67 -15.14
CA THR A 101 -2.59 11.04 -16.29
C THR A 101 -3.45 9.86 -16.76
N VAL A 102 -2.87 8.66 -16.86
CA VAL A 102 -3.61 7.44 -17.20
C VAL A 102 -4.68 7.13 -16.16
N ILE A 103 -4.36 7.23 -14.87
CA ILE A 103 -5.33 7.03 -13.79
C ILE A 103 -6.48 8.03 -13.91
N HIS A 104 -6.19 9.29 -14.24
CA HIS A 104 -7.24 10.28 -14.44
C HIS A 104 -8.11 9.96 -15.65
N ARG A 105 -7.51 9.64 -16.80
CA ARG A 105 -8.22 9.35 -18.06
C ARG A 105 -9.04 8.06 -18.00
N ALA A 106 -8.49 7.00 -17.41
CA ALA A 106 -9.09 5.66 -17.42
C ALA A 106 -10.04 5.42 -16.23
N LEU A 107 -9.73 6.01 -15.07
CA LEU A 107 -10.42 5.70 -13.81
C LEU A 107 -11.12 6.92 -13.21
N GLY A 108 -10.97 8.12 -13.80
CA GLY A 108 -11.60 9.36 -13.33
C GLY A 108 -10.98 9.96 -12.07
N VAL A 109 -9.94 9.36 -11.49
CA VAL A 109 -9.39 9.78 -10.19
C VAL A 109 -8.15 10.66 -10.37
N ARG A 110 -8.16 11.85 -9.77
CA ARG A 110 -6.98 12.73 -9.72
C ARG A 110 -6.07 12.36 -8.56
N LEU A 111 -4.88 11.85 -8.89
CA LEU A 111 -3.78 11.60 -7.96
C LEU A 111 -2.58 12.49 -8.27
N HIS A 112 -1.97 13.01 -7.20
CA HIS A 112 -0.67 13.67 -7.31
C HIS A 112 0.42 12.62 -7.58
N ARG A 113 1.46 12.98 -8.36
CA ARG A 113 2.57 12.08 -8.74
C ARG A 113 3.23 11.37 -7.54
N ALA A 114 3.35 12.04 -6.39
CA ALA A 114 3.91 11.47 -5.17
C ALA A 114 3.05 10.33 -4.58
N HIS A 115 1.74 10.36 -4.80
CA HIS A 115 0.85 9.30 -4.35
C HIS A 115 0.86 8.10 -5.29
N VAL A 116 1.13 8.32 -6.58
CA VAL A 116 1.23 7.25 -7.57
C VAL A 116 2.33 6.26 -7.19
N GLY A 117 3.51 6.74 -6.77
CA GLY A 117 4.59 5.86 -6.30
C GLY A 117 4.14 4.91 -5.19
N ARG A 118 3.46 5.42 -4.16
CA ARG A 118 2.90 4.60 -3.07
C ARG A 118 1.88 3.57 -3.55
N VAL A 119 1.04 3.93 -4.51
CA VAL A 119 0.07 3.00 -5.12
C VAL A 119 0.78 1.88 -5.86
N LEU A 120 1.82 2.19 -6.63
CA LEU A 120 2.60 1.20 -7.38
C LEU A 120 3.37 0.26 -6.45
N THR A 121 3.99 0.78 -5.40
CA THR A 121 4.66 -0.05 -4.37
C THR A 121 3.68 -1.02 -3.72
N ALA A 122 2.48 -0.55 -3.36
CA ALA A 122 1.44 -1.40 -2.78
C ALA A 122 0.91 -2.47 -3.75
N LEU A 123 1.10 -2.27 -5.06
CA LEU A 123 0.76 -3.21 -6.13
C LEU A 123 1.95 -4.09 -6.54
N ALA A 124 3.09 -3.98 -5.85
CA ALA A 124 4.35 -4.62 -6.24
C ALA A 124 4.75 -4.34 -7.72
N TRP A 125 4.32 -3.20 -8.26
CA TRP A 125 4.60 -2.82 -9.64
C TRP A 125 5.99 -2.17 -9.74
N SER A 126 6.91 -2.84 -10.41
CA SER A 126 8.27 -2.34 -10.64
C SER A 126 8.34 -1.40 -11.85
N CYS A 127 9.33 -0.50 -11.83
CA CYS A 127 9.61 0.38 -12.97
C CYS A 127 9.98 -0.46 -14.19
N GLN A 128 9.11 -0.45 -15.21
CA GLN A 128 9.39 -1.10 -16.48
C GLN A 128 10.29 -0.18 -17.30
N LYS A 129 11.57 -0.55 -17.42
CA LYS A 129 12.51 0.15 -18.31
C LYS A 129 12.44 -0.50 -19.69
N PRO A 130 12.28 0.29 -20.78
CA PRO A 130 12.38 -0.27 -22.12
C PRO A 130 13.76 -0.89 -22.32
N GLU A 131 13.82 -2.00 -23.04
CA GLU A 131 15.06 -2.65 -23.40
C GLU A 131 15.92 -1.68 -24.23
N ARG A 132 17.16 -1.46 -23.80
CA ARG A 132 18.11 -0.63 -24.57
C ARG A 132 18.52 -1.39 -25.83
N ARG A 133 17.92 -1.02 -26.96
CA ARG A 133 18.32 -1.52 -28.29
C ARG A 133 19.11 -0.43 -29.03
N ALA A 134 20.22 -0.82 -29.65
CA ALA A 134 20.99 0.07 -30.52
C ALA A 134 20.15 0.45 -31.75
N ILE A 135 20.22 1.71 -32.17
CA ILE A 135 19.48 2.20 -33.35
C ILE A 135 19.94 1.47 -34.62
N GLU A 136 21.23 1.17 -34.71
CA GLU A 136 21.88 0.46 -35.83
C GLU A 136 21.65 -1.06 -35.80
N ARG A 137 20.81 -1.58 -34.89
CA ARG A 137 20.59 -3.01 -34.71
C ARG A 137 19.85 -3.58 -35.93
N ASP A 138 20.58 -4.24 -36.82
CA ASP A 138 20.05 -5.05 -37.91
C ASP A 138 19.96 -6.52 -37.45
N GLU A 139 18.74 -7.03 -37.28
CA GLU A 139 18.50 -8.42 -36.86
C GLU A 139 19.03 -9.44 -37.88
N ALA A 140 18.95 -9.13 -39.17
CA ALA A 140 19.47 -9.99 -40.22
C ALA A 140 21.00 -10.02 -40.20
N ALA A 141 21.66 -8.89 -39.95
CA ALA A 141 23.12 -8.85 -39.77
C ALA A 141 23.57 -9.61 -38.52
N ILE A 142 22.83 -9.50 -37.41
CA ILE A 142 23.10 -10.26 -36.18
C ILE A 142 22.97 -11.76 -36.42
N GLU A 143 21.89 -12.19 -37.08
CA GLU A 143 21.63 -13.61 -37.34
C GLU A 143 22.70 -14.20 -38.27
N ARG A 144 23.08 -13.46 -39.33
CA ARG A 144 24.22 -13.82 -40.19
C ARG A 144 25.52 -13.91 -39.40
N TRP A 145 25.80 -12.95 -38.52
CA TRP A 145 27.02 -12.96 -37.70
C TRP A 145 27.08 -14.16 -36.76
N LYS A 146 25.96 -14.49 -36.09
CA LYS A 146 25.85 -15.68 -35.23
C LYS A 146 26.05 -16.98 -35.99
N ARG A 147 25.54 -17.07 -37.21
CA ARG A 147 25.64 -18.30 -38.01
C ARG A 147 27.05 -18.53 -38.53
N TYR A 148 27.69 -17.50 -39.07
CA TYR A 148 28.93 -17.65 -39.83
C TYR A 148 30.19 -17.16 -39.12
N ARG A 149 30.11 -16.04 -38.40
CA ARG A 149 31.29 -15.43 -37.75
C ARG A 149 31.53 -16.01 -36.37
N TRP A 150 30.49 -16.16 -35.56
CA TRP A 150 30.59 -16.69 -34.20
C TRP A 150 31.12 -18.13 -34.16
N THR A 151 30.64 -19.00 -35.06
CA THR A 151 31.11 -20.39 -35.18
C THR A 151 32.57 -20.47 -35.57
N ARG A 152 33.05 -19.53 -36.40
CA ARG A 152 34.46 -19.41 -36.80
C ARG A 152 35.35 -18.94 -35.64
N ILE A 153 34.91 -17.93 -34.89
CA ILE A 153 35.63 -17.42 -33.71
C ILE A 153 35.74 -18.50 -32.63
N LYS A 154 34.67 -19.26 -32.38
CA LYS A 154 34.66 -20.33 -31.37
C LYS A 154 35.58 -21.52 -31.72
N LYS A 155 35.87 -21.74 -33.01
CA LYS A 155 36.78 -22.80 -33.48
C LYS A 155 38.26 -22.39 -33.45
N THR A 156 38.56 -21.11 -33.30
CA THR A 156 39.94 -20.65 -33.08
C THR A 156 40.25 -20.84 -31.59
N ARG A 157 41.15 -21.76 -31.24
CA ARG A 157 41.67 -21.84 -29.86
C ARG A 157 42.33 -20.50 -29.54
N SER A 158 41.93 -19.89 -28.43
CA SER A 158 42.71 -18.81 -27.82
C SER A 158 44.12 -19.33 -27.58
N ALA A 159 45.10 -18.73 -28.26
CA ALA A 159 46.52 -18.97 -28.03
C ALA A 159 46.96 -18.25 -26.77
#